data_AF-A0ABD2PP77-F1
#
_entry.id   AF-A0ABD2PP77-F1
#
_cell.length_a   1.000
_cell.length_b   1.000
_cell.length_c   1.000
_cell.angle_alpha   90.00
_cell.angle_beta   90.00
_cell.angle_gamma   90.00
#
_symmetry.space_group_name_H-M   'P 1'
#
loop_
_entity.id
_entity.type
_entity.pdbx_description
1 polymer ?
#
loop_
_entity_poly.entity_id
_entity_poly.type
_entity_poly.pdbx_seq_one_letter_code
_entity_poly.pdbx_strand_id
1 'polypeptide(L)'
;MDNLRQTSTKHIEEHFGELGAAELTKLPCQVLKNLLSSENLNVDDEMKVFKGVTLWIEANPNQGEKEELLKPIIYEFIKEENRAEVQAFFDKYPEFKAIATEAMQKCSSSMYSKIERTFKLIQYK
;
A
#
# COMPACT_ATOMS: atom_id res chain seq x y z
N MET A 1 -20.97 -20.23 -4.25
CA MET A 1 -19.68 -20.97 -4.22
C MET A 1 -18.60 -19.94 -3.89
N ASP A 2 -18.63 -19.38 -2.69
CA ASP A 2 -17.90 -18.11 -2.40
C ASP A 2 -17.07 -18.17 -1.12
N ASN A 3 -17.12 -19.30 -0.40
CA ASN A 3 -16.43 -19.45 0.88
C ASN A 3 -14.91 -19.47 0.73
N LEU A 4 -14.39 -20.12 -0.33
CA LEU A 4 -12.95 -20.20 -0.56
C LEU A 4 -12.36 -18.85 -0.96
N ARG A 5 -13.01 -18.11 -1.86
CA ARG A 5 -12.55 -16.77 -2.28
C ARG A 5 -12.55 -15.79 -1.12
N GLN A 6 -13.61 -15.75 -0.31
CA GLN A 6 -13.65 -14.89 0.89
C GLN A 6 -12.56 -15.27 1.89
N THR A 7 -12.35 -16.56 2.14
CA THR A 7 -11.34 -17.03 3.09
C THR A 7 -9.92 -16.71 2.60
N SER A 8 -9.65 -16.90 1.30
CA SER A 8 -8.35 -16.55 0.70
C SER A 8 -8.09 -15.04 0.71
N THR A 9 -9.08 -14.20 0.39
CA THR A 9 -8.90 -12.74 0.47
C THR A 9 -8.62 -12.30 1.89
N LYS A 10 -9.38 -12.80 2.86
CA LYS A 10 -9.17 -12.49 4.28
C LYS A 10 -7.78 -12.91 4.76
N HIS A 11 -7.31 -14.09 4.34
CA HIS A 11 -5.96 -14.55 4.66
C HIS A 11 -4.88 -13.63 4.09
N ILE A 12 -5.05 -13.16 2.84
CA ILE A 12 -4.14 -12.20 2.21
C ILE A 12 -4.17 -10.85 2.93
N GLU A 13 -5.33 -10.38 3.37
CA GLU A 13 -5.47 -9.13 4.14
C GLU A 13 -4.80 -9.19 5.51
N GLU A 14 -4.93 -10.32 6.21
CA GLU A 14 -4.34 -10.56 7.54
C GLU A 14 -2.81 -10.71 7.49
N HIS A 15 -2.29 -11.26 6.38
CA HIS A 15 -0.87 -11.58 6.18
C HIS A 15 -0.19 -10.71 5.11
N PHE A 16 -0.79 -9.57 4.71
CA PHE A 16 -0.29 -8.77 3.59
C PHE A 16 1.17 -8.33 3.79
N GLY A 17 1.52 -7.93 5.01
CA GLY A 17 2.90 -7.54 5.37
C GLY A 17 3.93 -8.69 5.35
N GLU A 18 3.47 -9.93 5.23
CA GLU A 18 4.30 -11.15 5.16
C GLU A 18 4.43 -11.68 3.72
N LEU A 19 3.61 -11.18 2.78
CA LEU A 19 3.65 -11.61 1.39
C LEU A 19 4.97 -11.22 0.74
N GLY A 20 5.61 -12.20 0.10
CA GLY A 20 6.83 -11.96 -0.65
C GLY A 20 6.57 -11.17 -1.93
N ALA A 21 7.59 -10.44 -2.39
CA ALA A 21 7.57 -9.74 -3.69
C ALA A 21 7.13 -10.64 -4.86
N ALA A 22 7.53 -11.92 -4.84
CA ALA A 22 7.21 -12.90 -5.87
C ALA A 22 5.73 -13.32 -5.89
N GLU A 23 5.01 -13.16 -4.78
CA GLU A 23 3.59 -13.49 -4.67
C GLU A 23 2.73 -12.28 -5.03
N LEU A 24 3.09 -11.10 -4.53
CA LEU A 24 2.42 -9.85 -4.83
C LEU A 24 2.40 -9.56 -6.33
N THR A 25 3.56 -9.68 -7.00
CA THR A 25 3.72 -9.37 -8.44
C THR A 25 2.86 -10.25 -9.37
N LYS A 26 2.37 -11.40 -8.89
CA LYS A 26 1.50 -12.30 -9.64
C LYS A 26 0.01 -11.97 -9.50
N LEU A 27 -0.35 -11.10 -8.55
CA LEU A 27 -1.75 -10.72 -8.34
C LEU A 27 -2.24 -9.85 -9.49
N PRO A 28 -3.48 -10.07 -9.98
CA PRO A 28 -4.11 -9.15 -10.92
C PRO A 28 -4.24 -7.75 -10.33
N CYS A 29 -4.08 -6.71 -11.17
CA CYS A 29 -4.17 -5.30 -10.76
C CYS A 29 -5.45 -5.02 -9.93
N GLN A 30 -6.60 -5.52 -10.40
CA GLN A 30 -7.88 -5.34 -9.71
C GLN A 30 -7.92 -5.98 -8.31
N VAL A 31 -7.27 -7.14 -8.13
CA VAL A 31 -7.20 -7.82 -6.83
C VAL A 31 -6.33 -7.00 -5.88
N LEU A 32 -5.18 -6.54 -6.36
CA LEU A 32 -4.30 -5.68 -5.57
C LEU A 32 -4.98 -4.36 -5.21
N LYS A 33 -5.69 -3.72 -6.14
CA LYS A 33 -6.48 -2.50 -5.88
C LYS A 33 -7.53 -2.72 -4.79
N ASN A 34 -8.25 -3.84 -4.85
CA ASN A 34 -9.25 -4.18 -3.83
C ASN A 34 -8.60 -4.44 -2.46
N LEU A 35 -7.45 -5.11 -2.42
CA LEU A 35 -6.70 -5.35 -1.18
C LEU A 35 -6.21 -4.04 -0.55
N LEU A 36 -5.61 -3.16 -1.34
CA LEU A 36 -5.10 -1.86 -0.87
C LEU A 36 -6.21 -0.92 -0.40
N SER A 37 -7.40 -1.06 -0.98
CA SER A 37 -8.59 -0.29 -0.59
C SER A 37 -9.33 -0.91 0.60
N SER A 38 -8.89 -2.08 1.10
CA SER A 38 -9.54 -2.78 2.19
C SER A 38 -9.24 -2.08 3.52
N GLU A 39 -10.28 -1.78 4.28
CA GLU A 39 -10.16 -1.27 5.66
C GLU A 39 -9.59 -2.31 6.63
N ASN A 40 -9.64 -3.60 6.24
CA ASN A 40 -9.14 -4.71 7.05
C ASN A 40 -7.68 -5.08 6.72
N LEU A 41 -7.02 -4.34 5.84
CA LEU A 41 -5.64 -4.60 5.46
C LEU A 41 -4.73 -4.40 6.68
N ASN A 42 -4.24 -5.51 7.24
CA ASN A 42 -3.42 -5.50 8.44
C ASN A 42 -1.95 -5.35 8.07
N VAL A 43 -1.42 -4.15 8.25
CA VAL A 43 0.00 -3.85 7.98
C VAL A 43 0.56 -2.98 9.10
N ASP A 44 1.70 -3.41 9.62
CA ASP A 44 2.44 -2.77 10.72
C ASP A 44 3.25 -1.54 10.27
N ASP A 45 3.60 -1.45 8.99
CA ASP A 45 4.36 -0.34 8.40
C ASP A 45 3.88 -0.03 6.98
N GLU A 46 3.41 1.20 6.76
CA GLU A 46 2.92 1.64 5.45
C GLU A 46 4.03 1.58 4.38
N MET A 47 5.30 1.61 4.77
CA MET A 47 6.42 1.41 3.86
C MET A 47 6.38 0.02 3.21
N LYS A 48 5.87 -1.02 3.88
CA LYS A 48 5.70 -2.34 3.27
C LYS A 48 4.64 -2.32 2.17
N VAL A 49 3.55 -1.58 2.38
CA VAL A 49 2.52 -1.36 1.36
C VAL A 49 3.13 -0.66 0.15
N PHE A 50 3.87 0.41 0.39
CA PHE A 50 4.58 1.13 -0.66
C PHE A 50 5.52 0.21 -1.45
N LYS A 51 6.41 -0.53 -0.77
CA LYS A 51 7.34 -1.47 -1.43
C LYS A 51 6.60 -2.54 -2.22
N GLY A 52 5.52 -3.10 -1.67
CA GLY A 52 4.70 -4.10 -2.36
C GLY A 52 4.11 -3.56 -3.67
N VAL A 53 3.56 -2.35 -3.63
CA VAL A 53 2.98 -1.68 -4.80
C VAL A 53 4.06 -1.31 -5.83
N THR A 54 5.17 -0.73 -5.41
CA THR A 54 6.24 -0.33 -6.33
C THR A 54 6.87 -1.54 -7.01
N LEU A 55 7.10 -2.64 -6.28
CA LEU A 55 7.57 -3.90 -6.86
C LEU A 55 6.56 -4.47 -7.86
N TRP A 56 5.26 -4.37 -7.59
CA TRP A 56 4.23 -4.78 -8.53
C TRP A 56 4.28 -3.95 -9.82
N ILE A 57 4.42 -2.63 -9.70
CA ILE A 57 4.52 -1.70 -10.83
C ILE A 57 5.75 -2.01 -11.69
N GLU A 58 6.89 -2.27 -11.05
CA GLU A 58 8.14 -2.62 -11.74
C GLU A 58 8.05 -3.97 -12.47
N ALA A 59 7.38 -4.96 -11.87
CA ALA A 59 7.17 -6.27 -12.49
C ALA A 59 6.12 -6.24 -13.62
N ASN A 60 5.20 -5.28 -13.60
CA ASN A 60 4.08 -5.18 -14.55
C ASN A 60 4.08 -3.86 -15.35
N PRO A 61 5.12 -3.57 -16.15
CA PRO A 61 5.30 -2.28 -16.79
C PRO A 61 4.24 -1.95 -17.86
N ASN A 62 3.51 -2.94 -18.39
CA ASN A 62 2.53 -2.73 -19.45
C ASN A 62 1.07 -2.70 -18.96
N GLN A 63 0.83 -2.88 -17.66
CA GLN A 63 -0.51 -2.77 -17.10
C GLN A 63 -0.95 -1.30 -17.00
N GLY A 64 -2.20 -1.02 -17.41
CA GLY A 64 -2.84 0.27 -17.16
C GLY A 64 -3.15 0.48 -15.68
N GLU A 65 -3.43 1.73 -15.29
CA GLU A 65 -3.95 2.09 -13.95
C GLU A 65 -2.98 1.94 -12.77
N LYS A 66 -1.67 1.86 -13.00
CA LYS A 66 -0.64 1.80 -11.94
C LYS A 66 -0.74 2.92 -10.90
N GLU A 67 -1.10 4.12 -11.34
CA GLU A 67 -1.31 5.28 -10.48
C GLU A 67 -2.41 5.01 -9.43
N GLU A 68 -3.44 4.25 -9.78
CA GLU A 68 -4.54 3.92 -8.86
C GLU A 68 -4.08 3.05 -7.69
N LEU A 69 -2.99 2.31 -7.84
CA LEU A 69 -2.40 1.50 -6.75
C LEU A 69 -1.60 2.36 -5.77
N LEU A 70 -1.13 3.54 -6.19
CA LEU A 70 -0.34 4.45 -5.35
C LEU A 70 -1.22 5.40 -4.52
N LYS A 71 -2.47 5.63 -4.93
CA LYS A 71 -3.44 6.50 -4.24
C LYS A 71 -3.87 6.04 -2.84
N PRO A 72 -4.13 4.74 -2.57
CA PRO A 72 -4.59 4.29 -1.25
C PRO A 72 -3.48 4.25 -0.17
N ILE A 73 -2.22 4.51 -0.55
CA ILE A 73 -1.09 4.51 0.38
C ILE A 73 -1.15 5.74 1.28
N ILE A 74 -1.04 5.54 2.59
CA ILE A 74 -1.08 6.61 3.59
C ILE A 74 0.34 7.11 3.85
N TYR A 75 0.88 7.93 2.94
CA TYR A 75 2.27 8.39 2.98
C TYR A 75 2.69 9.06 4.29
N GLU A 76 1.76 9.69 5.01
CA GLU A 76 2.00 10.28 6.34
C GLU A 76 2.50 9.27 7.38
N PHE A 77 2.16 7.99 7.22
CA PHE A 77 2.57 6.90 8.11
C PHE A 77 3.88 6.23 7.65
N ILE A 78 4.48 6.70 6.56
CA ILE A 78 5.84 6.31 6.18
C ILE A 78 6.83 7.07 7.05
N LYS A 79 7.66 6.31 7.78
CA LYS A 79 8.68 6.86 8.67
C LYS A 79 9.67 7.75 7.92
N GLU A 80 10.20 8.76 8.61
CA GLU A 80 11.09 9.76 8.01
C GLU A 80 12.33 9.13 7.37
N GLU A 81 12.91 8.09 7.98
CA GLU A 81 14.07 7.38 7.45
C GLU A 81 13.82 6.73 6.07
N ASN A 82 12.56 6.46 5.74
CA ASN A 82 12.16 5.83 4.48
C ASN A 82 11.72 6.84 3.42
N ARG A 83 11.59 8.14 3.75
CA ARG A 83 11.12 9.17 2.81
C ARG A 83 12.05 9.34 1.60
N ALA A 84 13.35 9.16 1.78
CA ALA A 84 14.31 9.21 0.69
C ALA A 84 14.08 8.09 -0.35
N GLU A 85 13.68 6.90 0.10
CA GLU A 85 13.34 5.78 -0.78
C GLU A 85 12.07 6.06 -1.58
N VAL A 86 11.05 6.66 -0.93
CA VAL A 86 9.82 7.10 -1.59
C VAL A 86 10.11 8.17 -2.65
N GLN A 87 10.93 9.17 -2.32
CA GLN A 87 11.35 10.21 -3.26
C GLN A 87 12.08 9.61 -4.46
N ALA A 88 13.05 8.71 -4.23
CA ALA A 88 13.83 8.08 -5.29
C ALA A 88 12.95 7.31 -6.29
N PHE A 89 11.88 6.66 -5.83
CA PHE A 89 10.91 6.02 -6.72
C PHE A 89 10.20 7.04 -7.61
N PHE A 90 9.69 8.14 -7.04
CA PHE A 90 9.00 9.17 -7.82
C PHE A 90 9.91 9.95 -8.76
N ASP A 91 11.20 10.08 -8.42
CA ASP A 91 12.20 10.66 -9.33
C ASP A 91 12.47 9.73 -10.53
N LYS A 92 12.42 8.41 -10.33
CA LYS A 92 12.56 7.40 -11.37
C LYS A 92 11.32 7.30 -12.27
N TYR A 93 10.13 7.54 -11.71
CA TYR A 93 8.84 7.45 -12.40
C TYR A 93 8.10 8.80 -12.40
N PRO A 94 8.57 9.78 -13.20
CA PRO A 94 8.04 11.14 -13.21
C PRO A 94 6.58 11.21 -13.68
N GLU A 95 6.05 10.18 -14.35
CA GLU A 95 4.63 10.06 -14.67
C GLU A 95 3.74 10.07 -13.42
N PHE A 96 4.27 9.66 -12.25
CA PHE A 96 3.54 9.67 -10.98
C PHE A 96 3.79 10.93 -10.14
N LYS A 97 4.41 11.96 -10.72
CA LYS A 97 4.80 13.19 -10.00
C LYS A 97 3.63 13.93 -9.34
N ALA A 98 2.43 13.85 -9.91
CA ALA A 98 1.24 14.45 -9.30
C ALA A 98 0.94 13.83 -7.93
N ILE A 99 0.98 12.50 -7.84
CA ILE A 99 0.80 11.74 -6.60
C ILE A 99 1.94 12.05 -5.62
N ALA A 100 3.19 12.08 -6.12
CA ALA A 100 4.36 12.40 -5.32
C ALA A 100 4.22 13.76 -4.62
N THR A 101 3.74 14.77 -5.35
CA THR A 101 3.56 16.12 -4.83
C THR A 101 2.52 16.15 -3.72
N GLU A 102 1.38 15.49 -3.92
CA GLU A 102 0.32 15.39 -2.90
C GLU A 102 0.79 14.61 -1.67
N ALA A 103 1.47 13.48 -1.88
CA ALA A 103 2.05 12.66 -0.82
C ALA A 103 3.06 13.43 0.02
N MET A 104 3.97 14.17 -0.62
CA MET A 104 5.01 14.94 0.06
C MET A 104 4.46 16.15 0.81
N GLN A 105 3.44 16.82 0.28
CA GLN A 105 2.73 17.89 1.01
C GLN A 105 2.11 17.34 2.31
N LYS A 106 1.46 16.18 2.24
CA LYS A 106 0.88 15.51 3.42
C LYS A 106 1.95 15.09 4.43
N CYS A 107 3.05 14.50 3.98
CA CYS A 107 4.20 14.14 4.84
C CYS A 107 4.85 15.34 5.54
N SER A 108 4.90 16.51 4.89
CA SER A 108 5.44 17.74 5.48
C SER A 108 4.51 18.40 6.50
N SER A 109 3.21 18.05 6.48
CA SER A 109 2.18 18.61 7.36
C SER A 109 1.88 17.72 8.57
N SER A 110 2.31 16.45 8.55
CA SER A 110 1.97 15.46 9.57
C SER A 110 2.89 15.55 10.78
N MET A 111 2.37 16.08 11.89
CA MET A 111 3.05 16.22 13.20
C MET A 111 2.72 15.04 14.14
N TYR A 112 2.42 13.85 13.62
CA TYR A 112 1.96 12.71 14.42
C TYR A 112 2.92 11.51 14.37
N SER A 113 3.64 11.34 15.48
CA SER A 113 4.26 10.07 15.84
C SER A 113 3.19 9.06 16.31
N LYS A 114 3.25 7.83 15.78
CA LYS A 114 2.55 6.61 16.27
C LYS A 114 1.02 6.61 16.17
N ILE A 115 0.49 6.29 14.99
CA ILE A 115 -0.81 5.61 14.88
C ILE A 115 -0.59 4.39 13.99
N GLU A 116 -0.49 3.21 14.62
CA GLU A 116 -0.59 1.93 13.94
C GLU A 116 -1.94 1.86 13.25
N ARG A 117 -1.98 1.28 12.04
CA ARG A 117 -3.20 1.07 11.24
C ARG A 117 -4.05 -0.04 11.88
N THR A 118 -4.48 0.18 13.12
CA THR A 118 -5.30 -0.74 13.90
C THR A 118 -6.53 0.02 14.37
N PHE A 119 -7.59 0.05 13.55
CA PHE A 119 -8.91 0.40 14.06
C PHE A 119 -9.35 -0.71 15.02
N LYS A 120 -9.29 -0.41 16.31
CA LYS A 120 -9.90 -1.22 17.38
C LYS A 120 -11.39 -1.40 17.09
N LEU A 121 -11.76 -2.54 16.53
CA LEU A 121 -13.14 -3.01 16.48
C LEU A 121 -13.46 -3.96 17.64
N ILE A 122 -13.02 -3.65 18.87
CA ILE A 122 -13.49 -4.37 20.07
C ILE A 122 -13.53 -3.44 21.30
N GLN A 123 -14.49 -2.51 21.32
CA GLN A 123 -15.06 -1.94 22.56
C GLN A 123 -16.58 -1.72 22.36
N TYR A 124 -17.28 -2.76 21.91
CA TYR A 124 -18.72 -2.87 22.13
C TYR A 124 -19.02 -4.29 22.60
N LYS A 125 -18.86 -4.51 23.90
CA LYS A 125 -19.64 -5.48 24.68
C LYS A 125 -19.94 -4.85 26.03
#